data_AF-A0A7C9DWH3-F1
#
_entry.id   AF-A0A7C9DWH3-F1
#
_cell.length_a   1.000
_cell.length_b   1.000
_cell.length_c   1.000
_cell.angle_alpha   90.00
_cell.angle_beta   90.00
_cell.angle_gamma   90.00
#
_symmetry.space_group_name_H-M   'P 1'
#
loop_
_entity.id
_entity.type
_entity.pdbx_description
1 polymer ?
#
loop_
_entity_poly.entity_id
_entity_poly.type
_entity_poly.pdbx_seq_one_letter_code
_entity_poly.pdbx_strand_id
1 'polypeptide(L)'
;MVWCDVNPPFYENDPPKHNAHIHICSILLQCRFLVDNIPVREVAHTEAISSAYPSKPMAVYATIWDASDWATHGGKYPVNYRYAPFVASFAQMEMRGCIYDPKDLSGRSCSKISNPSSLD
;
A
#
# COMPACT_ATOMS: atom_id res chain seq x y z
N MET A 1 -4.97 0.92 -0.07
CA MET A 1 -5.51 0.15 1.08
C MET A 1 -5.28 -1.31 0.78
N VAL A 2 -4.46 -1.99 1.58
CA VAL A 2 -4.33 -3.46 1.52
C VAL A 2 -5.49 -4.03 2.33
N TRP A 3 -6.23 -4.96 1.76
CA TRP A 3 -7.38 -5.58 2.40
C TRP A 3 -6.97 -6.96 2.89
N CYS A 4 -7.06 -7.17 4.22
CA CYS A 4 -6.84 -8.46 4.84
C CYS A 4 -8.20 -8.94 5.38
N ASP A 5 -8.67 -10.06 4.86
CA ASP A 5 -9.85 -10.72 5.40
C ASP A 5 -9.47 -11.43 6.71
N VAL A 6 -10.16 -11.09 7.80
CA VAL A 6 -9.95 -11.66 9.14
C VAL A 6 -11.02 -12.69 9.52
N ASN A 7 -12.00 -12.98 8.66
CA ASN A 7 -13.05 -13.93 8.97
C ASN A 7 -12.79 -15.32 8.34
N PRO A 8 -12.97 -16.41 9.12
CA PRO A 8 -12.88 -17.77 8.59
C PRO A 8 -13.99 -18.01 7.55
N PRO A 9 -13.71 -18.72 6.43
CA PRO A 9 -13.10 -20.04 6.43
C PRO A 9 -11.81 -20.09 5.59
N PHE A 10 -10.75 -19.46 6.07
CA PHE A 10 -9.40 -19.89 5.66
C PHE A 10 -8.98 -21.00 6.61
N TYR A 11 -8.85 -22.20 6.07
CA TYR A 11 -8.56 -23.45 6.78
C TYR A 11 -7.57 -23.27 7.92
N GLU A 12 -7.96 -23.77 9.08
CA GLU A 12 -7.19 -23.86 10.35
C GLU A 12 -5.89 -24.69 10.25
N ASN A 13 -5.45 -25.04 9.03
CA ASN A 13 -4.26 -25.85 8.74
C ASN A 13 -3.32 -25.22 7.68
N ASP A 14 -3.61 -24.03 7.15
CA ASP A 14 -2.62 -23.29 6.39
C ASP A 14 -1.85 -22.38 7.36
N PRO A 15 -0.54 -22.63 7.63
CA PRO A 15 0.26 -21.66 8.36
C PRO A 15 0.17 -20.31 7.64
N PRO A 16 0.25 -19.16 8.34
CA PRO A 16 0.25 -17.85 7.68
C PRO A 16 1.30 -17.89 6.58
N LYS A 17 0.80 -17.98 5.34
CA LYS A 17 1.60 -18.25 4.16
C LYS A 17 2.59 -17.10 4.07
N HIS A 18 3.87 -17.44 4.16
CA HIS A 18 5.04 -16.74 3.65
C HIS A 18 4.90 -15.21 3.61
N ASN A 19 5.73 -14.51 4.38
CA ASN A 19 5.80 -13.04 4.35
C ASN A 19 5.75 -12.53 2.90
N ALA A 20 4.69 -11.80 2.57
CA ALA A 20 4.50 -11.24 1.23
C ALA A 20 5.13 -9.84 1.19
N HIS A 21 5.91 -9.59 0.15
CA HIS A 21 6.49 -8.27 -0.10
C HIS A 21 5.52 -7.41 -0.91
N ILE A 22 4.92 -6.41 -0.26
CA ILE A 22 3.99 -5.48 -0.89
C ILE A 22 4.77 -4.23 -1.35
N HIS A 23 4.73 -3.97 -2.66
CA HIS A 23 5.33 -2.76 -3.23
C HIS A 23 4.25 -1.90 -3.89
N ILE A 24 4.32 -0.59 -3.65
CA ILE A 24 3.50 0.42 -4.31
C ILE A 24 4.44 1.33 -5.09
N CYS A 25 4.26 1.42 -6.41
CA CYS A 25 5.17 2.12 -7.32
C CYS A 25 4.61 3.48 -7.79
N SER A 26 5.57 4.37 -8.11
CA SER A 26 5.52 5.74 -8.62
C SER A 26 4.19 6.33 -9.12
N ILE A 27 3.94 7.56 -8.70
CA ILE A 27 2.70 8.31 -8.92
C ILE A 27 2.79 9.22 -10.17
N LEU A 28 3.93 9.30 -10.86
CA LEU A 28 4.11 10.32 -11.90
C LEU A 28 3.67 9.89 -13.31
N LEU A 29 3.65 8.58 -13.59
CA LEU A 29 3.38 8.04 -14.93
C LEU A 29 2.58 6.74 -14.88
N GLN A 30 2.93 5.84 -13.97
CA GLN A 30 2.30 4.53 -13.85
C GLN A 30 2.34 4.04 -12.40
N CYS A 31 1.17 3.95 -11.78
CA CYS A 31 1.01 3.43 -10.43
C CYS A 31 0.86 1.91 -10.51
N ARG A 32 1.78 1.17 -9.89
CA ARG A 32 1.77 -0.30 -9.89
C ARG A 32 1.68 -0.84 -8.47
N PHE A 33 0.82 -1.83 -8.29
CA PHE A 33 0.68 -2.58 -7.04
C PHE A 33 1.25 -3.97 -7.28
N LEU A 34 2.30 -4.31 -6.54
CA LEU A 34 3.00 -5.58 -6.68
C LEU A 34 2.91 -6.38 -5.38
N VAL A 35 2.81 -7.69 -5.53
CA VAL A 35 2.97 -8.68 -4.47
C VAL A 35 4.10 -9.60 -4.89
N ASP A 36 5.17 -9.69 -4.09
CA ASP A 36 6.36 -10.50 -4.39
C ASP A 36 6.97 -10.18 -5.76
N ASN A 37 7.02 -8.88 -6.10
CA ASN A 37 7.47 -8.34 -7.40
C ASN A 37 6.59 -8.73 -8.60
N ILE A 38 5.44 -9.37 -8.38
CA ILE A 38 4.46 -9.67 -9.44
C ILE A 38 3.41 -8.55 -9.47
N PRO A 39 3.19 -7.87 -10.61
CA PRO A 39 2.18 -6.84 -10.71
C PRO A 39 0.77 -7.44 -10.63
N VAL A 40 -0.01 -7.00 -9.64
CA VAL A 40 -1.42 -7.40 -9.47
C VAL A 40 -2.36 -6.35 -10.07
N ARG A 41 -1.95 -5.07 -10.04
CA ARG A 41 -2.72 -3.97 -10.63
C ARG A 41 -1.79 -2.87 -11.14
N GLU A 42 -2.12 -2.34 -12.30
CA GLU A 42 -1.44 -1.18 -12.88
C GLU A 42 -2.47 -0.13 -13.29
N VAL A 43 -2.18 1.13 -12.97
CA VAL A 43 -2.98 2.29 -13.36
C VAL A 43 -2.05 3.27 -14.07
N ALA A 44 -2.18 3.33 -15.40
CA ALA A 44 -1.43 4.25 -16.23
C ALA A 44 -2.09 5.64 -16.22
N HIS A 45 -1.27 6.69 -16.22
CA HIS A 45 -1.76 8.04 -16.41
C HIS A 45 -2.14 8.24 -17.88
N THR A 46 -3.44 8.39 -18.15
CA THR A 46 -3.99 8.67 -19.49
C THR A 46 -4.90 9.88 -19.42
N GLU A 47 -5.11 10.56 -20.54
CA GLU A 47 -6.02 11.72 -20.64
C GLU A 47 -7.41 11.43 -20.07
N ALA A 48 -7.91 10.21 -20.26
CA ALA A 48 -9.22 9.77 -19.78
C ALA A 48 -9.33 9.66 -18.24
N ILE A 49 -8.21 9.42 -17.54
CA ILE A 49 -8.16 9.25 -16.08
C ILE A 49 -7.42 10.42 -15.40
N SER A 50 -6.93 11.38 -16.18
CA SER A 50 -6.12 12.53 -15.74
C SER A 50 -6.70 13.26 -14.52
N SER A 51 -8.02 13.46 -14.47
CA SER A 51 -8.70 14.14 -13.37
C SER A 51 -8.76 13.34 -12.07
N ALA A 52 -8.75 12.01 -12.16
CA ALA A 52 -8.80 11.09 -11.02
C ALA A 52 -7.41 10.54 -10.63
N TYR A 53 -6.39 10.81 -11.44
CA TYR A 53 -5.04 10.33 -11.19
C TYR A 53 -4.38 11.15 -10.06
N PRO A 54 -3.78 10.50 -9.05
CA PRO A 54 -3.16 11.20 -7.93
C PRO A 54 -2.00 12.06 -8.42
N SER A 55 -2.07 13.38 -8.21
CA SER A 55 -1.04 14.35 -8.62
C SER A 55 -0.46 15.17 -7.46
N LYS A 56 -1.01 14.98 -6.26
CA LYS A 56 -0.59 15.67 -5.03
C LYS A 56 0.39 14.83 -4.22
N PRO A 57 1.23 15.45 -3.37
CA PRO A 57 2.05 14.71 -2.40
C PRO A 57 1.19 13.76 -1.57
N MET A 58 1.71 12.56 -1.32
CA MET A 58 1.02 11.51 -0.57
C MET A 58 1.86 11.05 0.62
N ALA A 59 1.17 10.56 1.65
CA ALA A 59 1.78 9.89 2.79
C ALA A 59 1.36 8.41 2.82
N VAL A 60 2.22 7.56 3.36
CA VAL A 60 1.95 6.13 3.52
C VAL A 60 1.37 5.89 4.91
N TYR A 61 0.28 5.13 4.98
CA TYR A 61 -0.38 4.73 6.23
C TYR A 61 -0.59 3.21 6.24
N ALA A 62 -0.40 2.61 7.41
CA ALA A 62 -0.71 1.21 7.68
C ALA A 62 -1.55 1.15 8.96
N THR A 63 -2.75 0.56 8.87
CA THR A 63 -3.72 0.54 9.96
C THR A 63 -4.47 -0.79 9.99
N ILE A 64 -4.68 -1.33 11.19
CA ILE A 64 -5.62 -2.42 11.46
C ILE A 64 -6.89 -1.78 12.04
N TRP A 65 -8.05 -2.10 11.50
CA TRP A 65 -9.32 -1.52 11.94
C TRP A 65 -10.48 -2.47 11.64
N ASP A 66 -11.61 -2.28 12.33
CA ASP A 66 -12.83 -3.09 12.14
C ASP A 66 -13.67 -2.56 10.97
N ALA A 67 -13.79 -3.38 9.93
CA ALA A 67 -14.55 -3.12 8.71
C ALA A 67 -15.72 -4.10 8.53
N SER A 68 -16.29 -4.60 9.63
CA SER A 68 -17.34 -5.64 9.65
C SER A 68 -18.54 -5.35 8.75
N ASP A 69 -18.88 -4.08 8.53
CA ASP A 69 -20.05 -3.70 7.74
C ASP A 69 -19.91 -4.00 6.24
N TRP A 70 -18.68 -4.21 5.73
CA TRP A 70 -18.47 -4.34 4.29
C TRP A 70 -17.34 -5.26 3.86
N ALA A 71 -16.34 -5.52 4.69
CA ALA A 71 -15.15 -6.28 4.30
C ALA A 71 -15.52 -7.69 3.81
N THR A 72 -16.21 -8.45 4.65
CA THR A 72 -16.32 -9.90 4.54
C THR A 72 -17.64 -10.34 3.96
N HIS A 73 -17.61 -10.79 2.70
CA HIS A 73 -18.81 -11.07 1.90
C HIS A 73 -19.80 -9.88 1.91
N GLY A 74 -19.29 -8.66 1.77
CA GLY A 74 -20.12 -7.45 1.81
C GLY A 74 -20.75 -7.20 3.19
N GLY A 75 -20.10 -7.64 4.26
CA GLY A 75 -20.56 -7.48 5.65
C GLY A 75 -21.42 -8.62 6.20
N LYS A 76 -21.60 -9.71 5.43
CA LYS A 76 -22.38 -10.88 5.87
C LYS A 76 -21.77 -11.58 7.09
N TYR A 77 -20.45 -11.54 7.23
CA TYR A 77 -19.74 -12.17 8.34
C TYR A 77 -19.01 -11.06 9.12
N PRO A 78 -19.52 -10.59 10.27
CA PRO A 78 -18.83 -9.57 11.06
C PRO A 78 -17.64 -10.18 11.81
N VAL A 79 -16.71 -9.33 12.26
CA VAL A 79 -15.55 -9.75 13.05
C VAL A 79 -15.98 -10.43 14.34
N ASN A 80 -15.35 -11.56 14.66
CA ASN A 80 -15.56 -12.24 15.92
C ASN A 80 -14.42 -11.94 16.91
N TYR A 81 -14.68 -11.00 17.82
CA TYR A 81 -13.72 -10.55 18.84
C TYR A 81 -13.28 -11.63 19.85
N ARG A 82 -13.90 -12.82 19.87
CA ARG A 82 -13.37 -13.94 20.66
C ARG A 82 -12.01 -14.43 20.16
N TYR A 83 -11.66 -14.16 18.91
CA TYR A 83 -10.36 -14.49 18.32
C TYR A 83 -9.32 -13.39 18.48
N ALA A 84 -9.62 -12.33 19.23
CA ALA A 84 -8.64 -11.31 19.56
C ALA A 84 -7.48 -11.90 20.40
N PRO A 85 -6.25 -11.35 20.29
CA PRO A 85 -5.89 -10.15 19.53
C PRO A 85 -5.66 -10.40 18.03
N PHE A 86 -6.07 -9.44 17.21
CA PHE A 86 -5.75 -9.41 15.77
C PHE A 86 -4.45 -8.66 15.56
N VAL A 87 -3.40 -9.37 15.10
CA VAL A 87 -2.05 -8.82 14.97
C VAL A 87 -1.62 -8.81 13.51
N ALA A 88 -1.14 -7.66 13.02
CA ALA A 88 -0.43 -7.56 11.75
C ALA A 88 1.03 -7.15 12.02
N SER A 89 1.95 -7.85 11.39
CA SER A 89 3.39 -7.61 11.52
C SER A 89 3.93 -7.01 10.24
N PHE A 90 4.70 -5.93 10.36
CA PHE A 90 5.37 -5.26 9.24
C PHE A 90 6.88 -5.29 9.49
N ALA A 91 7.65 -5.62 8.46
CA ALA A 91 9.10 -5.64 8.51
C ALA A 91 9.68 -5.07 7.21
N GLN A 92 10.93 -4.62 7.25
CA GLN A 92 11.70 -4.19 6.07
C GLN A 92 10.99 -3.12 5.23
N MET A 93 10.42 -2.11 5.90
CA MET A 93 9.74 -0.99 5.21
C MET A 93 10.76 -0.13 4.46
N GLU A 94 10.57 -0.01 3.15
CA GLU A 94 11.43 0.81 2.28
C GLU A 94 10.58 1.86 1.55
N MET A 95 10.99 3.12 1.65
CA MET A 95 10.34 4.24 0.96
C MET A 95 11.34 4.90 0.01
N ARG A 96 11.13 4.72 -1.29
CA ARG A 96 11.90 5.38 -2.34
C ARG A 96 11.02 6.42 -3.03
N GLY A 97 11.35 7.69 -2.87
CA GLY A 97 10.61 8.78 -3.48
C GLY A 97 11.18 10.14 -3.10
N CYS A 98 10.59 11.21 -3.64
CA CYS A 98 10.94 12.55 -3.20
C CYS A 98 10.17 12.88 -1.92
N ILE A 99 10.88 13.43 -0.94
CA ILE A 99 10.27 13.95 0.28
C ILE A 99 9.67 15.32 -0.05
N TYR A 100 8.40 15.51 0.31
CA TYR A 100 7.73 16.80 0.23
C TYR A 100 7.75 17.46 1.62
N ASP A 101 8.41 18.60 1.74
CA ASP A 101 8.39 19.42 2.95
C ASP A 101 7.47 20.64 2.73
N PRO A 102 6.35 20.76 3.48
CA PRO A 102 5.44 21.90 3.34
C PRO A 102 6.05 23.24 3.80
N LYS A 103 7.17 23.22 4.55
CA LYS A 103 7.87 24.43 5.03
C LYS A 103 8.97 24.88 4.09
N ASP A 104 9.47 23.98 3.24
CA ASP A 104 10.46 24.30 2.23
C ASP A 104 9.75 24.81 0.96
N LEU A 105 9.48 26.12 0.95
CA LEU A 105 8.89 26.84 -0.19
C LEU A 105 9.84 26.94 -1.39
N SER A 106 11.08 26.47 -1.27
CA SER A 106 11.93 26.28 -2.44
C SER A 106 11.32 25.12 -3.21
N GLY A 107 10.62 25.42 -4.31
CA GLY A 107 9.94 24.45 -5.16
C GLY A 107 10.91 23.42 -5.73
N ARG A 108 11.33 22.45 -4.91
CA ARG A 108 12.03 21.25 -5.32
C ARG A 108 10.97 20.39 -5.98
N SER A 109 10.73 20.72 -7.25
CA SER A 109 10.41 19.74 -8.27
C SER A 109 11.23 18.49 -7.96
N CYS A 110 10.57 17.33 -7.92
CA CYS A 110 11.22 16.03 -7.94
C CYS A 110 12.25 16.01 -9.07
N SER A 111 13.46 16.45 -8.77
CA SER A 111 14.55 16.45 -9.73
C SER A 111 14.87 14.98 -9.91
N LYS A 112 14.70 14.48 -11.13
CA LYS A 112 15.09 13.10 -11.48
C LYS A 112 16.49 12.91 -10.90
N ILE A 113 16.66 11.96 -9.98
CA ILE A 113 17.97 11.62 -9.45
C ILE A 113 18.77 11.12 -10.65
N SER A 114 19.57 12.00 -11.25
CA SER A 114 20.62 11.64 -12.18
C SER A 114 21.81 11.24 -11.32
N ASN A 115 22.06 9.93 -11.31
CA ASN A 115 23.24 9.20 -10.82
C ASN A 115 23.27 8.85 -9.32
N PRO A 116 23.54 7.56 -8.99
CA PRO A 116 23.76 7.10 -7.64
C PRO A 116 25.21 7.45 -7.26
N SER A 117 25.44 8.63 -6.69
CA SER A 117 26.69 8.88 -6.00
C SER A 117 26.64 8.22 -4.62
N SER A 118 27.30 7.07 -4.55
CA SER A 118 27.98 6.47 -3.40
C SER A 118 28.03 7.34 -2.13
N LEU A 119 27.56 6.78 -1.02
CA LEU A 119 28.04 7.16 0.31
C LEU A 119 28.28 5.87 1.10
N ASP A 120 29.58 5.63 1.33
CA ASP A 120 30.11 4.94 2.52
C ASP A 120 29.61 5.61 3.81
#